data_AF-A0A2H3BAV8-F1
#
_entry.id   AF-A0A2H3BAV8-F1
#
_cell.length_a   1.000
_cell.length_b   1.000
_cell.length_c   1.000
_cell.angle_alpha   90.00
_cell.angle_beta   90.00
_cell.angle_gamma   90.00
#
_symmetry.space_group_name_H-M   'P 1'
#
loop_
_entity.id
_entity.type
_entity.pdbx_description
1 polymer ?
#
loop_
_entity_poly.entity_id
_entity_poly.type
_entity_poly.pdbx_seq_one_letter_code
_entity_poly.pdbx_strand_id
1 'polypeptide(L)'
;MGSEQSSSLNFNGWTRTDNTNKRADHVPSDGDVISVKHILNSYLPVEIIDDILDLAQYWARIRERRRIDLGAKTVLAGETFPKAEWCYLVSPPIPQDAKVRLVKFVIESCDQGVGGEPEHRGTYEGSWTWFEAAIIRGEPWWLNEVLGRYVDLYRLAEDVRSAARAAEVPSHEEEGSRWHVGVNVTAEGLYKEHTIVWPRTDEGIKQRSMKGLVGLSHEFVRLLEPGDRVALMAMAMFPGWVNKVKRASIDVYYTI
;
A
#
# COMPACT_ATOMS: atom_id res chain seq x y z
N MET A 1 -44.52 23.31 49.74
CA MET A 1 -43.26 23.27 48.97
C MET A 1 -43.53 22.32 47.81
N GLY A 2 -44.18 22.74 46.73
CA GLY A 2 -43.71 23.59 45.62
C GLY A 2 -43.85 22.71 44.36
N SER A 3 -44.93 22.88 43.58
CA SER A 3 -44.93 23.35 42.17
C SER A 3 -44.13 22.43 41.22
N GLU A 4 -44.53 22.05 40.00
CA GLU A 4 -45.58 22.44 39.06
C GLU A 4 -45.49 21.45 37.86
N GLN A 5 -46.51 21.50 37.00
CA GLN A 5 -46.63 20.81 35.72
C GLN A 5 -45.48 21.12 34.74
N SER A 6 -45.21 20.24 33.75
CA SER A 6 -45.22 20.67 32.35
C SER A 6 -45.11 19.51 31.34
N SER A 7 -45.99 19.57 30.35
CA SER A 7 -46.02 18.88 29.07
C SER A 7 -44.85 19.25 28.14
N SER A 8 -44.37 18.30 27.32
CA SER A 8 -43.75 18.59 26.02
C SER A 8 -43.85 17.33 25.13
N LEU A 9 -44.73 17.36 24.12
CA LEU A 9 -44.47 17.73 22.72
C LEU A 9 -44.04 16.52 21.86
N ASN A 10 -45.00 16.03 21.09
CA ASN A 10 -44.78 15.23 19.89
C ASN A 10 -43.89 16.03 18.92
N PHE A 11 -42.71 15.49 18.62
CA PHE A 11 -41.92 15.95 17.48
C PHE A 11 -41.79 14.80 16.48
N ASN A 12 -42.44 14.99 15.34
CA ASN A 12 -42.36 14.14 14.16
C ASN A 12 -40.88 13.94 13.79
N GLY A 13 -40.40 12.70 13.97
CA GLY A 13 -39.07 12.29 13.55
C GLY A 13 -38.98 12.36 12.04
N TRP A 14 -38.35 13.42 11.53
CA TRP A 14 -37.88 13.51 10.17
C TRP A 14 -37.05 12.28 9.83
N THR A 15 -37.50 11.51 8.85
CA THR A 15 -36.68 10.54 8.13
C THR A 15 -35.56 11.32 7.45
N ARG A 16 -34.40 11.37 8.10
CA ARG A 16 -33.15 11.83 7.52
C ARG A 16 -32.80 10.82 6.42
N THR A 17 -33.22 11.13 5.19
CA THR A 17 -32.66 10.52 3.98
C THR A 17 -31.16 10.79 4.03
N ASP A 18 -30.39 9.75 4.33
CA ASP A 18 -28.94 9.79 4.36
C ASP A 18 -28.49 9.92 2.91
N ASN A 19 -28.46 11.17 2.45
CA ASN A 19 -28.02 11.54 1.12
C ASN A 19 -26.49 11.53 1.13
N THR A 20 -25.90 10.35 1.25
CA THR A 20 -24.46 10.14 1.11
C THR A 20 -24.09 10.21 -0.37
N ASN A 21 -24.38 11.34 -1.00
CA ASN A 21 -23.75 11.74 -2.25
C ASN A 21 -22.39 12.39 -1.88
N LYS A 22 -21.53 11.63 -1.19
CA LYS A 22 -20.12 11.99 -1.06
C LYS A 22 -19.56 11.89 -2.47
N ARG A 23 -19.46 13.03 -3.16
CA ARG A 23 -18.67 13.13 -4.39
C ARG A 23 -17.32 12.50 -4.06
N ALA A 24 -16.94 11.48 -4.83
CA ALA A 24 -15.62 10.88 -4.69
C ALA A 24 -14.59 12.02 -4.75
N ASP A 25 -13.67 12.05 -3.78
CA ASP A 25 -12.60 13.03 -3.78
C ASP A 25 -11.91 12.98 -5.14
N HIS A 26 -11.97 14.10 -5.87
CA HIS A 26 -11.40 14.18 -7.20
C HIS A 26 -9.88 14.15 -7.09
N VAL A 27 -9.25 13.18 -7.75
CA VAL A 27 -7.79 13.11 -7.88
C VAL A 27 -7.43 13.74 -9.22
N PRO A 28 -6.62 14.83 -9.24
CA PRO A 28 -6.31 15.52 -10.48
C PRO A 28 -5.41 14.67 -11.38
N SER A 29 -5.55 14.86 -12.68
CA SER A 29 -4.60 14.37 -13.68
C SER A 29 -3.42 15.33 -13.84
N ASP A 30 -2.38 14.91 -14.56
CA ASP A 30 -1.27 15.78 -14.94
C ASP A 30 -1.77 17.06 -15.66
N GLY A 31 -2.73 16.90 -16.58
CA GLY A 31 -3.33 18.03 -17.30
C GLY A 31 -4.09 18.99 -16.38
N ASP A 32 -4.75 18.49 -15.35
CA ASP A 32 -5.46 19.32 -14.36
C ASP A 32 -4.46 20.12 -13.53
N VAL A 33 -3.37 19.50 -13.07
CA VAL A 33 -2.30 20.17 -12.30
C VAL A 33 -1.65 21.26 -13.16
N ILE A 34 -1.28 20.95 -14.40
CA ILE A 34 -0.67 21.92 -15.33
C ILE A 34 -1.62 23.08 -15.63
N SER A 35 -2.92 22.81 -15.79
CA SER A 35 -3.94 23.84 -16.03
C SER A 35 -4.08 24.78 -14.85
N VAL A 36 -4.15 24.24 -13.63
CA VAL A 36 -4.20 25.06 -12.41
C VAL A 36 -2.93 25.89 -12.25
N LYS A 37 -1.74 25.30 -12.49
CA LYS A 37 -0.48 26.06 -12.48
C LYS A 37 -0.51 27.22 -13.48
N HIS A 38 -0.94 27.00 -14.72
CA HIS A 38 -1.04 28.05 -15.73
C HIS A 38 -1.98 29.18 -15.32
N ILE A 39 -3.13 28.86 -14.75
CA ILE A 39 -4.10 29.85 -14.27
C ILE A 39 -3.48 30.70 -13.16
N LEU A 40 -2.84 30.06 -12.17
CA LEU A 40 -2.26 30.76 -11.02
C LEU A 40 -1.01 31.57 -11.38
N ASN A 41 -0.26 31.15 -12.41
CA ASN A 41 0.96 31.83 -12.86
C ASN A 41 0.72 33.25 -13.39
N SER A 42 -0.54 33.61 -13.67
CA SER A 42 -0.92 35.00 -14.00
C SER A 42 -0.99 35.92 -12.77
N TYR A 43 -0.97 35.36 -11.56
CA TYR A 43 -1.24 36.07 -10.31
C TYR A 43 -0.14 35.89 -9.25
N LEU A 44 0.60 34.78 -9.30
CA LEU A 44 1.56 34.39 -8.26
C LEU A 44 2.88 33.90 -8.88
N PRO A 45 4.02 34.08 -8.19
CA PRO A 45 5.27 33.41 -8.53
C PRO A 45 5.15 31.89 -8.47
N VAL A 46 5.93 31.18 -9.30
CA VAL A 46 5.86 29.71 -9.43
C VAL A 46 6.13 28.98 -8.12
N GLU A 47 7.00 29.51 -7.27
CA GLU A 47 7.34 28.92 -5.97
C GLU A 47 6.13 28.92 -5.03
N ILE A 48 5.36 30.02 -5.02
CA ILE A 48 4.14 30.14 -4.21
C ILE A 48 3.04 29.23 -4.73
N ILE A 49 2.97 29.05 -6.06
CA ILE A 49 2.01 28.12 -6.67
C ILE A 49 2.32 26.68 -6.25
N ASP A 50 3.58 26.29 -6.32
CA ASP A 50 4.02 24.96 -5.91
C ASP A 50 3.72 24.71 -4.41
N ASP A 51 3.97 25.69 -3.54
CA ASP A 51 3.62 25.61 -2.12
C ASP A 51 2.10 25.46 -1.89
N ILE A 52 1.28 26.23 -2.60
CA ILE A 52 -0.19 26.14 -2.52
C ILE A 52 -0.66 24.74 -2.92
N LEU A 53 -0.16 24.21 -4.04
CA LEU A 53 -0.56 22.89 -4.54
C LEU A 53 -0.07 21.77 -3.61
N ASP A 54 1.13 21.89 -3.03
CA ASP A 54 1.66 20.92 -2.07
C ASP A 54 0.86 20.93 -0.76
N LEU A 55 0.53 22.11 -0.22
CA LEU A 55 -0.31 22.26 0.96
C LEU A 55 -1.74 21.74 0.74
N ALA A 56 -2.29 21.93 -0.46
CA ALA A 56 -3.60 21.42 -0.83
C ALA A 56 -3.60 19.91 -1.15
N GLN A 57 -2.42 19.27 -1.19
CA GLN A 57 -2.23 17.91 -1.69
C GLN A 57 -2.85 17.70 -3.09
N TYR A 58 -2.81 18.74 -3.92
CA TYR A 58 -3.35 18.72 -5.28
C TYR A 58 -2.33 18.10 -6.23
N TRP A 59 -2.17 16.78 -6.07
CA TRP A 59 -1.14 15.98 -6.74
C TRP A 59 -1.75 15.03 -7.74
N ALA A 60 -1.06 14.87 -8.88
CA ALA A 60 -1.39 13.84 -9.83
C ALA A 60 -1.06 12.46 -9.26
N ARG A 61 -1.63 11.42 -9.86
CA ARG A 61 -1.52 10.05 -9.36
C ARG A 61 -1.51 9.01 -10.47
N ILE A 62 -0.55 8.09 -10.40
CA ILE A 62 -0.63 6.79 -11.08
C ILE A 62 -1.22 5.75 -10.15
N ARG A 63 -2.05 4.87 -10.69
CA ARG A 63 -2.71 3.83 -9.92
C ARG A 63 -2.66 2.50 -10.67
N GLU A 64 -2.31 1.45 -9.94
CA GLU A 64 -2.47 0.08 -10.39
C GLU A 64 -3.39 -0.68 -9.44
N ARG A 65 -4.21 -1.57 -9.98
CA ARG A 65 -5.15 -2.35 -9.16
C ARG A 65 -5.30 -3.75 -9.73
N ARG A 66 -5.26 -4.72 -8.83
CA ARG A 66 -5.57 -6.11 -9.14
C ARG A 66 -6.68 -6.62 -8.21
N ARG A 67 -7.61 -7.39 -8.78
CA ARG A 67 -8.69 -8.07 -8.05
C ARG A 67 -8.79 -9.51 -8.53
N ILE A 68 -8.18 -10.41 -7.78
CA ILE A 68 -8.20 -11.85 -8.02
C ILE A 68 -8.15 -12.50 -6.64
N ASP A 69 -8.99 -13.51 -6.40
CA ASP A 69 -8.92 -14.33 -5.18
C ASP A 69 -7.73 -15.28 -5.29
N LEU A 70 -6.63 -14.94 -4.60
CA LEU A 70 -5.39 -15.72 -4.62
C LEU A 70 -4.92 -16.01 -3.21
N GLY A 71 -4.38 -17.20 -3.01
CA GLY A 71 -3.64 -17.54 -1.81
C GLY A 71 -2.16 -17.66 -2.12
N ALA A 72 -1.33 -16.74 -1.62
CA ALA A 72 0.11 -16.95 -1.56
C ALA A 72 0.36 -18.09 -0.58
N LYS A 73 0.56 -19.29 -1.12
CA LYS A 73 0.58 -20.55 -0.38
C LYS A 73 2.02 -21.02 -0.20
N THR A 74 2.42 -21.25 1.04
CA THR A 74 3.69 -21.90 1.32
C THR A 74 3.66 -23.37 0.93
N VAL A 75 4.83 -23.89 0.60
CA VAL A 75 5.09 -25.30 0.28
C VAL A 75 4.97 -26.22 1.50
N LEU A 76 5.06 -27.54 1.28
CA LEU A 76 4.89 -28.56 2.32
C LEU A 76 6.03 -28.52 3.37
N ALA A 77 5.74 -29.07 4.55
CA ALA A 77 6.71 -29.20 5.63
C ALA A 77 7.85 -30.14 5.24
N GLY A 78 9.11 -29.71 5.40
CA GLY A 78 10.31 -30.48 5.05
C GLY A 78 11.24 -29.79 4.06
N GLU A 79 10.82 -28.69 3.43
CA GLU A 79 11.73 -27.80 2.70
C GLU A 79 12.55 -26.93 3.67
N THR A 80 13.79 -26.62 3.29
CA THR A 80 14.81 -26.03 4.17
C THR A 80 14.41 -24.65 4.72
N PHE A 81 13.50 -23.93 4.04
CA PHE A 81 13.00 -22.61 4.45
C PHE A 81 11.57 -22.39 3.93
N PRO A 82 10.50 -22.73 4.67
CA PRO A 82 9.17 -22.34 4.26
C PRO A 82 9.08 -20.81 4.37
N LYS A 83 8.99 -20.14 3.22
CA LYS A 83 8.63 -18.73 3.07
C LYS A 83 8.10 -18.55 1.66
N ALA A 84 6.81 -18.23 1.51
CA ALA A 84 6.25 -17.86 0.22
C ALA A 84 6.51 -16.39 -0.05
N GLU A 85 6.78 -16.07 -1.31
CA GLU A 85 7.04 -14.70 -1.75
C GLU A 85 6.41 -14.43 -3.10
N TRP A 86 5.25 -13.79 -3.05
CA TRP A 86 4.45 -13.56 -4.24
C TRP A 86 4.52 -12.09 -4.61
N CYS A 87 5.03 -11.78 -5.80
CA CYS A 87 4.87 -10.45 -6.37
C CYS A 87 3.43 -10.32 -6.86
N TYR A 88 2.59 -9.68 -6.03
CA TYR A 88 1.15 -9.61 -6.26
C TYR A 88 0.77 -8.47 -7.19
N LEU A 89 1.46 -7.34 -7.12
CA LEU A 89 1.15 -6.14 -7.91
C LEU A 89 2.41 -5.32 -8.15
N VAL A 90 2.54 -4.73 -9.33
CA VAL A 90 3.62 -3.79 -9.66
C VAL A 90 2.99 -2.58 -10.34
N SER A 91 3.30 -1.36 -9.89
CA SER A 91 2.76 -0.14 -10.49
C SER A 91 3.28 0.09 -11.91
N PRO A 92 2.62 0.95 -12.70
CA PRO A 92 3.25 1.64 -13.82
C PRO A 92 4.55 2.33 -13.40
N PRO A 93 5.47 2.59 -14.35
CA PRO A 93 6.63 3.43 -14.09
C PRO A 93 6.17 4.82 -13.65
N ILE A 94 6.88 5.38 -12.68
CA ILE A 94 6.68 6.77 -12.25
C ILE A 94 6.95 7.69 -13.45
N PRO A 95 6.06 8.65 -13.75
CA PRO A 95 6.24 9.55 -14.89
C PRO A 95 7.56 10.31 -14.86
N GLN A 96 8.01 10.74 -16.04
CA GLN A 96 9.16 11.62 -16.16
C GLN A 96 8.89 12.94 -15.41
N ASP A 97 9.93 13.51 -14.79
CA ASP A 97 9.89 14.78 -14.03
C ASP A 97 9.02 14.77 -12.75
N ALA A 98 8.38 13.64 -12.43
CA ALA A 98 7.57 13.49 -11.24
C ALA A 98 8.43 13.51 -9.96
N LYS A 99 7.98 14.27 -8.95
CA LYS A 99 8.51 14.20 -7.58
C LYS A 99 7.48 13.53 -6.68
N VAL A 100 7.77 12.29 -6.25
CA VAL A 100 6.84 11.50 -5.42
C VAL A 100 6.66 12.11 -4.04
N ARG A 101 5.39 12.29 -3.64
CA ARG A 101 4.97 12.84 -2.35
C ARG A 101 4.41 11.78 -1.41
N LEU A 102 3.74 10.78 -1.96
CA LEU A 102 3.04 9.79 -1.16
C LEU A 102 2.83 8.49 -1.94
N VAL A 103 2.99 7.35 -1.27
CA VAL A 103 2.59 6.04 -1.77
C VAL A 103 1.50 5.48 -0.86
N LYS A 104 0.41 4.99 -1.45
CA LYS A 104 -0.71 4.40 -0.72
C LYS A 104 -0.98 2.99 -1.20
N PHE A 105 -1.15 2.09 -0.25
CA PHE A 105 -1.58 0.72 -0.47
C PHE A 105 -3.00 0.54 0.06
N VAL A 106 -3.85 -0.13 -0.71
CA VAL A 106 -5.16 -0.61 -0.24
C VAL A 106 -5.24 -2.09 -0.53
N ILE A 107 -5.33 -2.92 0.51
CA ILE A 107 -5.19 -4.37 0.42
C ILE A 107 -6.41 -5.02 1.09
N GLU A 108 -7.15 -5.85 0.35
CA GLU A 108 -8.22 -6.70 0.88
C GLU A 108 -7.68 -8.13 1.00
N SER A 109 -7.40 -8.57 2.23
CA SER A 109 -6.72 -9.84 2.50
C SER A 109 -7.14 -10.49 3.82
N CYS A 110 -6.76 -11.75 4.01
CA CYS A 110 -6.87 -12.46 5.28
C CYS A 110 -5.80 -13.56 5.39
N ASP A 111 -5.66 -14.06 6.62
CA ASP A 111 -4.82 -15.20 6.94
C ASP A 111 -5.54 -16.54 6.60
N GLN A 112 -4.92 -17.70 6.83
CA GLN A 112 -5.59 -18.99 6.59
C GLN A 112 -6.82 -19.23 7.49
N GLY A 113 -6.92 -18.54 8.62
CA GLY A 113 -8.03 -18.63 9.57
C GLY A 113 -7.83 -19.61 10.75
N VAL A 114 -6.64 -20.20 10.89
CA VAL A 114 -6.27 -21.09 12.00
C VAL A 114 -4.78 -20.97 12.31
N GLY A 115 -4.36 -21.44 13.49
CA GLY A 115 -2.96 -21.37 13.94
C GLY A 115 -2.71 -20.22 14.92
N GLY A 116 -1.43 -19.85 15.08
CA GLY A 116 -0.98 -18.78 15.97
C GLY A 116 -1.18 -19.04 17.47
N GLU A 117 -0.60 -18.18 18.30
CA GLU A 117 -0.86 -18.18 19.74
C GLU A 117 -2.31 -17.77 20.03
N PRO A 118 -3.03 -18.47 20.95
CA PRO A 118 -4.42 -18.16 21.26
C PRO A 118 -4.68 -16.70 21.67
N GLU A 119 -3.72 -16.08 22.35
CA GLU A 119 -3.78 -14.69 22.85
C GLU A 119 -3.77 -13.63 21.74
N HIS A 120 -3.23 -13.96 20.56
CA HIS A 120 -3.15 -13.01 19.44
C HIS A 120 -4.26 -13.20 18.40
N ARG A 121 -5.19 -14.15 18.62
CA ARG A 121 -6.27 -14.43 17.66
C ARG A 121 -7.19 -13.21 17.49
N GLY A 122 -7.48 -12.87 16.25
CA GLY A 122 -8.33 -11.73 15.92
C GLY A 122 -7.63 -10.37 16.05
N THR A 123 -6.34 -10.34 16.40
CA THR A 123 -5.51 -9.13 16.44
C THR A 123 -4.48 -9.14 15.31
N TYR A 124 -3.66 -8.10 15.20
CA TYR A 124 -2.54 -8.03 14.25
C TYR A 124 -1.22 -8.56 14.83
N GLU A 125 -1.20 -8.87 16.13
CA GLU A 125 -0.02 -9.42 16.81
C GLU A 125 0.16 -10.89 16.41
N GLY A 126 1.39 -11.42 16.45
CA GLY A 126 1.64 -12.84 16.12
C GLY A 126 1.34 -13.26 14.67
N SER A 127 1.04 -12.32 13.77
CA SER A 127 0.65 -12.65 12.39
C SER A 127 1.86 -13.06 11.55
N TRP A 128 1.78 -14.20 10.87
CA TRP A 128 2.84 -14.68 9.96
C TRP A 128 2.43 -14.67 8.50
N THR A 129 1.43 -13.86 8.17
CA THR A 129 1.11 -13.46 6.80
C THR A 129 1.13 -11.92 6.71
N TRP A 130 1.97 -11.40 5.82
CA TRP A 130 2.29 -9.98 5.76
C TRP A 130 2.59 -9.50 4.35
N PHE A 131 2.84 -8.20 4.23
CA PHE A 131 3.14 -7.52 2.98
C PHE A 131 4.43 -6.71 3.10
N GLU A 132 5.20 -6.74 2.01
CA GLU A 132 6.40 -5.94 1.83
C GLU A 132 6.28 -5.12 0.53
N ALA A 133 6.94 -3.97 0.46
CA ALA A 133 7.09 -3.21 -0.78
C ALA A 133 8.56 -3.15 -1.21
N ALA A 134 8.80 -3.20 -2.51
CA ALA A 134 10.12 -3.03 -3.11
C ALA A 134 10.06 -1.97 -4.21
N ILE A 135 11.17 -1.25 -4.40
CA ILE A 135 11.35 -0.37 -5.55
C ILE A 135 12.04 -1.18 -6.64
N ILE A 136 11.41 -1.28 -7.82
CA ILE A 136 11.99 -1.96 -8.98
C ILE A 136 12.51 -0.89 -9.93
N ARG A 137 13.82 -0.90 -10.14
CA ARG A 137 14.50 0.08 -11.00
C ARG A 137 14.90 -0.54 -12.34
N GLY A 138 14.63 0.20 -13.41
CA GLY A 138 14.88 -0.23 -14.79
C GLY A 138 13.79 -1.15 -15.36
N GLU A 139 14.11 -1.78 -16.49
CA GLU A 139 13.21 -2.68 -17.23
C GLU A 139 13.81 -4.08 -17.29
N PRO A 140 13.88 -4.82 -16.16
CA PRO A 140 14.43 -6.16 -16.21
C PRO A 140 13.54 -7.04 -17.09
N TRP A 141 14.15 -7.93 -17.85
CA TRP A 141 13.47 -8.77 -18.84
C TRP A 141 12.30 -9.58 -18.24
N TRP A 142 12.40 -9.95 -16.96
CA TRP A 142 11.36 -10.69 -16.24
C TRP A 142 10.15 -9.84 -15.88
N LEU A 143 10.25 -8.50 -15.86
CA LEU A 143 9.19 -7.59 -15.39
C LEU A 143 7.87 -7.83 -16.13
N ASN A 144 7.93 -8.04 -17.44
CA ASN A 144 6.76 -8.33 -18.27
C ASN A 144 6.02 -9.60 -17.85
N GLU A 145 6.73 -10.59 -17.30
CA GLU A 145 6.11 -11.81 -16.78
C GLU A 145 5.29 -11.57 -15.50
N VAL A 146 5.58 -10.49 -14.78
CA VAL A 146 5.03 -10.13 -13.47
C VAL A 146 4.01 -8.97 -13.58
N LEU A 147 4.08 -8.16 -14.64
CA LEU A 147 3.10 -7.12 -14.92
C LEU A 147 1.73 -7.71 -15.29
N GLY A 148 1.68 -8.81 -16.05
CA GLY A 148 0.43 -9.43 -16.51
C GLY A 148 -0.22 -10.42 -15.55
N ARG A 149 0.51 -10.93 -14.55
CA ARG A 149 0.04 -11.94 -13.59
C ARG A 149 0.79 -11.83 -12.27
N TYR A 150 0.24 -12.42 -11.21
CA TYR A 150 0.98 -12.58 -9.95
C TYR A 150 2.00 -13.70 -10.13
N VAL A 151 3.16 -13.57 -9.51
CA VAL A 151 4.26 -14.53 -9.68
C VAL A 151 4.79 -14.97 -8.32
N ASP A 152 4.87 -16.28 -8.13
CA ASP A 152 5.55 -16.90 -7.01
C ASP A 152 7.06 -16.86 -7.28
N LEU A 153 7.74 -15.83 -6.76
CA LEU A 153 9.17 -15.61 -6.99
C LEU A 153 10.03 -16.74 -6.39
N TYR A 154 9.52 -17.44 -5.37
CA TYR A 154 10.22 -18.55 -4.75
C TYR A 154 10.30 -19.79 -5.66
N ARG A 155 9.28 -20.00 -6.51
CA ARG A 155 9.20 -21.14 -7.44
C ARG A 155 9.88 -20.90 -8.78
N LEU A 156 10.38 -19.69 -9.03
CA LEU A 156 11.18 -19.42 -10.21
C LEU A 156 12.55 -20.06 -10.10
N ALA A 157 13.20 -20.25 -11.25
CA ALA A 157 14.59 -20.68 -11.29
C ALA A 157 15.50 -19.65 -10.57
N GLU A 158 16.60 -20.13 -9.98
CA GLU A 158 17.48 -19.33 -9.12
C GLU A 158 18.03 -18.07 -9.80
N ASP A 159 18.37 -18.18 -11.08
CA ASP A 159 18.85 -17.08 -11.91
C ASP A 159 17.79 -15.97 -12.06
N VAL A 160 16.53 -16.35 -12.24
CA VAL A 160 15.41 -15.40 -12.34
C VAL A 160 15.12 -14.75 -10.99
N ARG A 161 15.14 -15.53 -9.91
CA ARG A 161 15.00 -15.00 -8.54
C ARG A 161 16.11 -14.02 -8.18
N SER A 162 17.35 -14.38 -8.49
CA SER A 162 18.51 -13.51 -8.31
C SER A 162 18.39 -12.24 -9.15
N ALA A 163 17.95 -12.34 -10.40
CA ALA A 163 17.71 -11.17 -11.25
C ALA A 163 16.55 -10.29 -10.74
N ALA A 164 15.52 -10.88 -10.13
CA ALA A 164 14.44 -10.13 -9.51
C ALA A 164 14.94 -9.34 -8.31
N ARG A 165 15.74 -9.96 -7.45
CA ARG A 165 16.41 -9.30 -6.33
C ARG A 165 17.37 -8.21 -6.74
N ALA A 166 18.17 -8.44 -7.78
CA ALA A 166 19.15 -7.49 -8.27
C ALA A 166 18.51 -6.20 -8.83
N ALA A 167 17.23 -6.24 -9.21
CA ALA A 167 16.50 -5.06 -9.65
C ALA A 167 15.82 -4.28 -8.50
N GLU A 168 15.81 -4.83 -7.28
CA GLU A 168 15.28 -4.14 -6.11
C GLU A 168 16.29 -3.08 -5.63
N VAL A 169 15.83 -1.85 -5.39
CA VAL A 169 16.69 -0.79 -4.84
C VAL A 169 16.88 -1.02 -3.34
N PRO A 170 18.13 -1.09 -2.85
CA PRO A 170 18.40 -1.24 -1.42
C PRO A 170 18.09 0.05 -0.65
N SER A 171 17.76 -0.10 0.64
CA SER A 171 17.74 1.01 1.59
C SER A 171 19.14 1.59 1.75
N HIS A 172 19.21 2.90 1.97
CA HIS A 172 20.42 3.60 2.34
C HIS A 172 20.61 3.65 3.87
N GLU A 173 19.55 3.38 4.63
CA GLU A 173 19.55 3.45 6.10
C GLU A 173 19.76 2.11 6.81
N GLU A 174 19.32 1.00 6.22
CA GLU A 174 19.41 -0.35 6.80
C GLU A 174 19.73 -1.41 5.73
N GLU A 175 20.21 -2.58 6.16
CA GLU A 175 20.45 -3.70 5.24
C GLU A 175 19.12 -4.28 4.74
N GLY A 176 18.90 -4.23 3.43
CA GLY A 176 17.74 -4.81 2.76
C GLY A 176 17.19 -3.92 1.65
N SER A 177 16.20 -4.43 0.92
CA SER A 177 15.57 -3.77 -0.23
C SER A 177 14.04 -3.76 -0.15
N ARG A 178 13.48 -4.06 1.03
CA ARG A 178 12.05 -4.32 1.21
C ARG A 178 11.51 -3.70 2.46
N TRP A 179 10.47 -2.89 2.32
CA TRP A 179 9.84 -2.15 3.40
C TRP A 179 8.55 -2.83 3.86
N HIS A 180 8.34 -2.87 5.17
CA HIS A 180 7.18 -3.50 5.77
C HIS A 180 5.91 -2.69 5.52
N VAL A 181 4.95 -3.25 4.78
CA VAL A 181 3.66 -2.59 4.48
C VAL A 181 2.65 -2.85 5.58
N GLY A 182 2.52 -4.10 6.03
CA GLY A 182 1.55 -4.45 7.07
C GLY A 182 1.35 -5.95 7.19
N VAL A 183 0.51 -6.36 8.14
CA VAL A 183 0.20 -7.76 8.46
C VAL A 183 -1.30 -8.03 8.32
N ASN A 184 -1.67 -9.28 8.06
CA ASN A 184 -3.06 -9.72 8.21
C ASN A 184 -3.45 -9.89 9.68
N VAL A 185 -4.75 -10.01 9.95
CA VAL A 185 -5.25 -10.39 11.27
C VAL A 185 -5.00 -11.88 11.51
N THR A 186 -4.41 -12.18 12.66
CA THR A 186 -3.93 -13.51 13.04
C THR A 186 -5.06 -14.51 13.20
N ALA A 187 -4.91 -15.67 12.54
CA ALA A 187 -5.86 -16.77 12.58
C ALA A 187 -7.30 -16.37 12.24
N GLU A 188 -7.45 -15.34 11.41
CA GLU A 188 -8.75 -14.83 10.94
C GLU A 188 -8.90 -15.12 9.44
N GLY A 189 -9.96 -15.85 9.09
CA GLY A 189 -10.23 -16.25 7.71
C GLY A 189 -11.10 -15.24 6.95
N LEU A 190 -11.60 -14.21 7.63
CA LEU A 190 -12.43 -13.16 7.04
C LEU A 190 -11.57 -12.06 6.42
N TYR A 191 -11.85 -11.75 5.16
CA TYR A 191 -11.21 -10.65 4.43
C TYR A 191 -11.41 -9.32 5.14
N LYS A 192 -10.31 -8.59 5.35
CA LYS A 192 -10.30 -7.22 5.85
C LYS A 192 -9.59 -6.32 4.85
N GLU A 193 -10.03 -5.06 4.80
CA GLU A 193 -9.35 -4.03 4.02
C GLU A 193 -8.36 -3.28 4.91
N HIS A 194 -7.11 -3.21 4.45
CA HIS A 194 -6.01 -2.48 5.07
C HIS A 194 -5.67 -1.30 4.17
N THR A 195 -5.68 -0.09 4.72
CA THR A 195 -5.20 1.12 4.03
C THR A 195 -3.94 1.60 4.71
N ILE A 196 -2.84 1.66 3.95
CA ILE A 196 -1.53 2.06 4.42
C ILE A 196 -1.08 3.25 3.58
N VAL A 197 -0.62 4.31 4.24
CA VAL A 197 -0.20 5.55 3.60
C VAL A 197 1.22 5.86 4.04
N TRP A 198 2.11 6.01 3.06
CA TRP A 198 3.51 6.37 3.23
C TRP A 198 3.74 7.76 2.66
N PRO A 199 3.73 8.82 3.48
CA PRO A 199 4.11 10.15 3.04
C PRO A 199 5.65 10.29 2.99
N ARG A 200 6.14 11.23 2.18
CA ARG A 200 7.57 11.52 2.03
C ARG A 200 8.25 12.04 3.32
N THR A 201 7.47 12.60 4.24
CA THR A 201 7.97 13.39 5.39
C THR A 201 7.83 12.69 6.73
N ASP A 202 7.06 11.60 6.84
CA ASP A 202 6.76 10.99 8.15
C ASP A 202 7.84 9.98 8.58
N GLU A 203 8.52 10.29 9.67
CA GLU A 203 9.59 9.48 10.22
C GLU A 203 9.02 8.49 11.24
N GLY A 204 9.00 7.21 10.86
CA GLY A 204 8.53 6.14 11.73
C GLY A 204 9.59 5.72 12.74
N ILE A 205 9.15 4.95 13.74
CA ILE A 205 10.06 4.33 14.70
C ILE A 205 10.66 3.08 14.07
N LYS A 206 11.97 3.11 13.82
CA LYS A 206 12.70 1.96 13.28
C LYS A 206 12.62 0.77 14.23
N GLN A 207 12.35 -0.41 13.67
CA GLN A 207 12.31 -1.66 14.43
C GLN A 207 12.91 -2.80 13.61
N ARG A 208 13.76 -3.61 14.25
CA ARG A 208 14.25 -4.83 13.62
C ARG A 208 13.10 -5.80 13.43
N SER A 209 12.96 -6.31 12.21
CA SER A 209 11.87 -7.19 11.83
C SER A 209 12.31 -8.14 10.72
N MET A 210 11.79 -9.36 10.75
CA MET A 210 11.96 -10.32 9.65
C MET A 210 10.93 -10.11 8.52
N LYS A 211 10.03 -9.12 8.68
CA LYS A 211 8.89 -8.85 7.79
C LYS A 211 9.13 -7.61 6.90
N GLY A 212 10.40 -7.31 6.62
CA GLY A 212 10.85 -6.09 5.93
C GLY A 212 11.21 -4.96 6.90
N LEU A 213 11.71 -3.87 6.33
CA LEU A 213 12.16 -2.66 7.01
C LEU A 213 10.95 -1.91 7.61
N VAL A 214 10.90 -1.82 8.94
CA VAL A 214 9.82 -1.15 9.69
C VAL A 214 10.24 0.26 10.07
N GLY A 215 9.33 1.23 9.94
CA GLY A 215 9.56 2.63 10.32
C GLY A 215 10.29 3.48 9.26
N LEU A 216 10.60 2.90 8.10
CA LEU A 216 11.37 3.53 7.02
C LEU A 216 10.51 3.90 5.79
N SER A 217 9.20 4.13 5.97
CA SER A 217 8.29 4.45 4.87
C SER A 217 8.64 5.76 4.14
N HIS A 218 9.10 6.79 4.86
CA HIS A 218 9.56 8.04 4.24
C HIS A 218 10.78 7.81 3.36
N GLU A 219 11.71 6.96 3.80
CA GLU A 219 12.91 6.62 3.03
C GLU A 219 12.52 5.97 1.71
N PHE A 220 11.61 4.98 1.75
CA PHE A 220 11.06 4.35 0.55
C PHE A 220 10.54 5.40 -0.44
N VAL A 221 9.74 6.35 0.02
CA VAL A 221 9.18 7.41 -0.83
C VAL A 221 10.26 8.38 -1.33
N ARG A 222 11.30 8.65 -0.53
CA ARG A 222 12.43 9.52 -0.90
C ARG A 222 13.34 8.89 -1.95
N LEU A 223 13.47 7.56 -1.95
CA LEU A 223 14.31 6.79 -2.89
C LEU A 223 13.68 6.61 -4.28
N LEU A 224 12.36 6.77 -4.41
CA LEU A 224 11.67 6.65 -5.69
C LEU A 224 12.11 7.73 -6.69
N GLU A 225 12.50 7.27 -7.88
CA GLU A 225 12.90 8.09 -9.02
C GLU A 225 11.93 7.93 -10.21
N PRO A 226 11.90 8.87 -11.17
CA PRO A 226 11.22 8.67 -12.44
C PRO A 226 11.64 7.37 -13.13
N GLY A 227 10.66 6.62 -13.66
CA GLY A 227 10.87 5.30 -14.24
C GLY A 227 10.84 4.13 -13.26
N ASP A 228 11.02 4.36 -11.95
CA ASP A 228 10.89 3.31 -10.95
C ASP A 228 9.45 2.81 -10.85
N ARG A 229 9.31 1.59 -10.32
CA ARG A 229 8.02 0.97 -10.02
C ARG A 229 7.96 0.53 -8.58
N VAL A 230 6.76 0.55 -8.02
CA VAL A 230 6.48 0.01 -6.69
C VAL A 230 5.91 -1.39 -6.86
N ALA A 231 6.58 -2.38 -6.28
CA ALA A 231 6.09 -3.76 -6.20
C ALA A 231 5.52 -4.05 -4.80
N LEU A 232 4.41 -4.77 -4.75
CA LEU A 232 3.79 -5.29 -3.53
C LEU A 232 3.97 -6.80 -3.45
N MET A 233 4.67 -7.24 -2.41
CA MET A 233 4.95 -8.64 -2.12
C MET A 233 4.00 -9.16 -1.05
N ALA A 234 3.37 -10.32 -1.30
CA ALA A 234 2.56 -11.04 -0.32
C ALA A 234 3.35 -12.22 0.24
N MET A 235 3.45 -12.28 1.56
CA MET A 235 4.35 -13.17 2.28
C MET A 235 3.57 -14.10 3.22
N ALA A 236 4.08 -15.32 3.39
CA ALA A 236 3.62 -16.29 4.39
C ALA A 236 4.81 -17.11 4.90
N MET A 237 4.91 -17.31 6.22
CA MET A 237 6.06 -17.98 6.83
C MET A 237 5.93 -19.50 6.81
N PHE A 238 5.03 -20.08 7.60
CA PHE A 238 5.13 -21.51 7.91
C PHE A 238 4.55 -22.44 6.83
N PRO A 239 4.99 -23.71 6.75
CA PRO A 239 4.47 -24.66 5.77
C PRO A 239 2.96 -24.83 5.85
N GLY A 240 2.29 -24.86 4.70
CA GLY A 240 0.83 -24.93 4.58
C GLY A 240 0.07 -23.63 4.90
N TRP A 241 0.74 -22.59 5.39
CA TRP A 241 0.10 -21.28 5.61
C TRP A 241 -0.17 -20.55 4.30
N VAL A 242 -1.22 -19.74 4.30
CA VAL A 242 -1.70 -19.07 3.08
C VAL A 242 -2.09 -17.64 3.39
N ASN A 243 -1.40 -16.69 2.76
CA ASN A 243 -1.84 -15.30 2.73
C ASN A 243 -2.83 -15.11 1.58
N LYS A 244 -4.11 -14.96 1.91
CA LYS A 244 -5.18 -14.80 0.91
C LYS A 244 -5.36 -13.33 0.58
N VAL A 245 -5.12 -12.95 -0.67
CA VAL A 245 -5.29 -11.59 -1.17
C VAL A 245 -6.38 -11.61 -2.24
N LYS A 246 -7.43 -10.84 -2.02
CA LYS A 246 -8.57 -10.70 -2.94
C LYS A 246 -8.45 -9.47 -3.83
N ARG A 247 -7.90 -8.39 -3.27
CA ARG A 247 -7.66 -7.15 -3.99
C ARG A 247 -6.44 -6.44 -3.43
N ALA A 248 -5.67 -5.81 -4.29
CA ALA A 248 -4.74 -4.77 -3.88
C ALA A 248 -4.74 -3.60 -4.88
N SER A 249 -4.42 -2.41 -4.41
CA SER A 249 -4.00 -1.30 -5.26
C SER A 249 -2.79 -0.58 -4.69
N ILE A 250 -1.99 -0.05 -5.60
CA ILE A 250 -0.90 0.89 -5.33
C ILE A 250 -1.27 2.21 -5.98
N ASP A 251 -1.21 3.26 -5.21
CA ASP A 251 -1.48 4.63 -5.62
C ASP A 251 -0.21 5.45 -5.33
N VAL A 252 0.45 5.97 -6.36
CA VAL A 252 1.64 6.83 -6.21
C VAL A 252 1.26 8.25 -6.59
N TYR A 253 1.36 9.17 -5.64
CA TYR A 253 1.02 10.58 -5.79
C TYR A 253 2.29 11.41 -5.94
N TYR A 254 2.28 12.36 -6.88
CA TYR A 254 3.46 13.14 -7.24
C TYR A 254 3.09 14.55 -7.72
N THR A 255 4.07 15.45 -7.63
CA THR A 255 4.02 16.77 -8.28
C THR A 255 4.75 16.72 -9.61
N ILE A 256 4.28 17.50 -10.58
CA ILE A 256 4.90 17.77 -11.90
C ILE A 256 5.10 19.26 -12.10
#